data_AF-S9SGD5-F1
#
_entry.id   AF-S9SGD5-F1
#
_cell.length_a   1.000
_cell.length_b   1.000
_cell.length_c   1.000
_cell.angle_alpha   90.00
_cell.angle_beta   90.00
_cell.angle_gamma   90.00
#
_symmetry.space_group_name_H-M   'P 1'
#
loop_
_entity.id
_entity.type
_entity.pdbx_description
1 polymer ?
#
loop_
_entity_poly.entity_id
_entity_poly.type
_entity_poly.pdbx_seq_one_letter_code
_entity_poly.pdbx_strand_id
1 'polypeptide(L)'
;MNESESALIQAVRDVRENHVHGVTLITGDRQERFYSYKQVFDNALMYLHTLQAHGIRAGDELVFQLNDDESEHFIFYSGPAY
;
A
#
# COMPACT_ATOMS: atom_id res chain seq x y z
N MET A 1 10.24 19.28 -13.57
CA MET A 1 11.02 18.06 -13.83
C MET A 1 10.04 16.91 -13.72
N ASN A 2 9.75 16.25 -14.84
CA ASN A 2 8.69 15.26 -14.97
C ASN A 2 9.27 13.91 -14.51
N GLU A 3 9.45 13.73 -13.20
CA GLU A 3 9.85 12.45 -12.66
C GLU A 3 8.60 11.63 -12.45
N SER A 4 8.37 10.74 -13.41
CA SER A 4 7.35 9.71 -13.48
C SER A 4 6.57 9.55 -12.18
N GLU A 5 5.28 9.86 -12.20
CA GLU A 5 4.34 9.21 -11.28
C GLU A 5 4.77 7.73 -11.24
N SER A 6 5.18 7.24 -10.06
CA SER A 6 5.82 5.93 -9.96
C SER A 6 4.95 4.96 -10.74
N ALA A 7 5.50 4.30 -11.77
CA ALA A 7 4.72 3.44 -12.67
C ALA A 7 3.89 2.42 -11.89
N LEU A 8 4.36 2.09 -10.69
CA LEU A 8 3.68 1.33 -9.66
C LEU A 8 2.38 1.97 -9.17
N ILE A 9 2.38 3.23 -8.73
CA ILE A 9 1.16 3.94 -8.29
C ILE A 9 0.13 3.96 -9.41
N GLN A 10 0.58 4.31 -10.62
CA GLN A 10 -0.33 4.44 -11.75
C GLN A 10 -0.93 3.08 -12.11
N ALA A 11 -0.14 2.01 -12.13
CA ALA A 11 -0.64 0.67 -12.36
C ALA A 11 -1.71 0.25 -11.34
N VAL A 12 -1.50 0.53 -10.04
CA VAL A 12 -2.51 0.22 -9.00
C VAL A 12 -3.75 1.10 -9.13
N ARG A 13 -3.57 2.39 -9.44
CA ARG A 13 -4.68 3.33 -9.67
C ARG A 13 -5.57 2.89 -10.83
N ASP A 14 -4.97 2.42 -11.92
CA ASP A 14 -5.70 2.00 -13.12
C ASP A 14 -6.54 0.74 -12.89
N VAL A 15 -6.06 -0.17 -12.05
CA VAL A 15 -6.76 -1.43 -11.75
C VAL A 15 -7.68 -1.35 -10.54
N ARG A 16 -7.66 -0.26 -9.76
CA ARG A 16 -8.39 -0.15 -8.49
C ARG A 16 -9.91 -0.26 -8.65
N GLU A 17 -10.47 0.19 -9.78
CA GLU A 17 -11.92 0.14 -10.02
C GLU A 17 -12.40 -1.30 -10.31
N ASN A 18 -11.47 -2.23 -10.56
CA ASN A 18 -11.74 -3.65 -10.74
C ASN A 18 -11.73 -4.38 -9.39
N HIS A 19 -12.92 -4.60 -8.83
CA HIS A 19 -13.11 -5.22 -7.52
C HIS A 19 -12.91 -6.75 -7.52
N VAL A 20 -12.74 -7.34 -8.70
CA VAL A 20 -12.59 -8.81 -8.88
C VAL A 20 -11.15 -9.24 -8.66
N HIS A 21 -10.19 -8.33 -8.81
CA HIS A 21 -8.75 -8.62 -8.72
C HIS A 21 -8.14 -8.01 -7.47
N GLY A 22 -7.12 -8.68 -6.94
CA GLY A 22 -6.49 -8.29 -5.69
C GLY A 22 -5.36 -9.22 -5.29
N VAL A 23 -4.96 -9.10 -4.03
CA VAL A 23 -3.90 -9.88 -3.40
C VAL A 23 -4.52 -10.75 -2.31
N THR A 24 -4.12 -12.02 -2.26
CA THR A 24 -4.46 -12.90 -1.13
C THR A 24 -3.22 -13.03 -0.25
N LEU A 25 -3.33 -12.58 1.00
CA LEU A 25 -2.32 -12.83 2.02
C LEU A 25 -2.55 -14.20 2.64
N ILE A 26 -1.50 -15.01 2.70
CA ILE A 26 -1.49 -16.31 3.37
C ILE A 26 -0.79 -16.08 4.71
N THR A 27 -1.55 -16.09 5.80
CA THR A 27 -1.05 -15.90 7.18
C THR A 27 -1.08 -17.23 7.94
N GLY A 28 0.06 -17.61 8.51
CA GLY A 28 0.21 -18.87 9.24
C GLY A 28 -0.14 -20.11 8.40
N ASP A 29 -0.50 -21.18 9.09
CA ASP A 29 -0.68 -22.51 8.52
C ASP A 29 -2.02 -22.71 7.78
N ARG A 30 -3.04 -21.84 7.97
CA ARG A 30 -4.37 -21.96 7.31
C ARG A 30 -5.18 -20.66 7.14
N GLN A 31 -4.66 -19.47 7.43
CA GLN A 31 -5.45 -18.25 7.26
C GLN A 31 -5.16 -17.59 5.92
N GLU A 32 -6.20 -17.34 5.13
CA GLU A 32 -6.10 -16.57 3.90
C GLU A 32 -7.01 -15.35 4.00
N ARG A 33 -6.50 -14.20 3.57
CA ARG A 33 -7.29 -12.97 3.49
C ARG A 33 -7.11 -12.33 2.13
N PHE A 34 -8.23 -12.13 1.43
CA PHE A 34 -8.26 -11.44 0.15
C PHE A 34 -8.44 -9.92 0.34
N TYR A 35 -7.63 -9.16 -0.38
CA TYR A 35 -7.71 -7.70 -0.48
C TYR A 35 -7.82 -7.31 -1.95
N SER A 36 -8.94 -6.71 -2.35
CA SER A 36 -9.07 -6.12 -3.69
C SER A 36 -8.04 -5.01 -3.90
N TYR A 37 -7.64 -4.74 -5.16
CA TYR A 37 -6.73 -3.63 -5.44
C TYR A 37 -7.29 -2.27 -4.99
N LYS A 38 -8.62 -2.11 -4.94
CA LYS A 38 -9.25 -0.97 -4.29
C LYS A 38 -8.88 -0.85 -2.82
N GLN A 39 -9.05 -1.93 -2.05
CA GLN A 39 -8.75 -1.93 -0.61
C GLN A 39 -7.26 -1.70 -0.38
N VAL A 40 -6.39 -2.27 -1.21
CA VAL A 40 -4.94 -2.02 -1.15
C VAL A 40 -4.64 -0.54 -1.34
N PHE A 41 -5.21 0.08 -2.38
CA PHE A 41 -5.00 1.50 -2.68
C PHE A 41 -5.53 2.41 -1.56
N ASP A 42 -6.75 2.16 -1.09
CA ASP A 42 -7.40 2.97 -0.05
C ASP A 42 -6.64 2.86 1.29
N ASN A 43 -6.20 1.65 1.67
CA ASN A 43 -5.39 1.44 2.87
C ASN A 43 -4.04 2.14 2.77
N ALA A 44 -3.36 2.04 1.62
CA ALA A 44 -2.08 2.71 1.41
C ALA A 44 -2.20 4.24 1.53
N LEU A 45 -3.27 4.84 1.01
CA LEU A 45 -3.54 6.27 1.19
C LEU A 45 -3.79 6.64 2.66
N MET A 46 -4.56 5.83 3.38
CA MET A 46 -4.81 6.05 4.81
C MET A 46 -3.49 6.04 5.60
N TYR A 47 -2.62 5.06 5.37
CA TYR A 47 -1.33 5.03 6.07
C TYR A 47 -0.41 6.17 5.64
N LEU A 48 -0.35 6.50 4.35
CA LEU A 48 0.44 7.64 3.87
C LEU A 48 0.00 8.95 4.54
N HIS A 49 -1.31 9.18 4.65
CA HIS A 49 -1.84 10.34 5.37
C HIS A 49 -1.37 10.37 6.83
N THR A 50 -1.41 9.22 7.52
CA THR A 50 -0.87 9.10 8.89
C THR A 50 0.62 9.40 8.95
N LEU A 51 1.43 8.85 8.04
CA LEU A 51 2.88 9.10 7.99
C LEU A 51 3.19 10.58 7.76
N GLN A 52 2.48 11.22 6.82
CA GLN A 52 2.60 12.65 6.53
C GLN A 52 2.19 13.51 7.73
N ALA A 53 1.15 13.12 8.46
CA ALA A 53 0.74 13.79 9.71
C ALA A 53 1.83 13.71 10.80
N HIS A 54 2.70 12.69 10.76
CA HIS A 54 3.86 12.55 11.65
C HIS A 54 5.13 13.20 11.08
N GLY A 55 5.03 13.95 10.00
CA GLY A 55 6.12 14.74 9.44
C GLY A 55 6.99 14.02 8.41
N ILE A 56 6.65 12.79 8.02
CA ILE A 56 7.33 12.06 6.95
C ILE A 56 6.98 12.70 5.60
N ARG A 57 8.00 12.95 4.79
CA ARG A 57 7.90 13.62 3.49
C ARG A 57 8.44 12.73 2.38
N ALA A 58 8.12 13.11 1.14
CA ALA A 58 8.73 12.48 -0.02
C ALA A 58 10.26 12.60 0.07
N GLY A 59 10.95 11.48 -0.11
CA GLY A 59 12.40 11.38 0.00
C GLY A 59 12.92 10.97 1.38
N ASP A 60 12.08 10.94 2.41
CA ASP A 60 12.47 10.39 3.72
C ASP A 60 12.53 8.86 3.66
N GLU A 61 13.49 8.29 4.39
CA GLU A 61 13.64 6.84 4.54
C GLU A 61 12.88 6.35 5.78
N LEU A 62 12.10 5.29 5.63
CA LEU A 62 11.32 4.67 6.70
C LEU A 62 11.74 3.22 6.87
N VAL A 63 12.09 2.85 8.11
CA VAL A 63 12.38 1.46 8.47
C VAL A 63 11.09 0.80 8.93
N PHE A 64 10.70 -0.27 8.24
CA PHE A 64 9.57 -1.10 8.62
C PHE A 64 10.05 -2.36 9.32
N GLN A 65 9.61 -2.58 10.56
CA GLN A 65 9.83 -3.82 11.28
C GLN A 65 8.52 -4.58 11.34
N LEU A 66 8.45 -5.70 10.63
CA LEU A 66 7.23 -6.51 10.49
C LEU A 66 7.37 -7.77 11.32
N ASN A 67 6.35 -8.02 12.13
CA ASN A 67 6.12 -9.33 12.73
C ASN A 67 5.00 -10.04 11.97
N ASP A 68 4.97 -11.37 12.01
CA ASP A 68 4.02 -12.19 11.23
C ASP A 68 2.56 -11.77 11.42
N ASP A 69 2.17 -11.38 12.64
CA ASP A 69 0.82 -10.92 13.00
C ASP A 69 0.46 -9.52 12.45
N GLU A 70 1.48 -8.71 12.10
CA GLU A 70 1.31 -7.31 11.67
C GLU A 70 1.44 -7.15 10.14
N SER A 71 1.81 -8.23 9.44
CA SER A 71 1.96 -8.30 7.97
C SER A 71 0.70 -7.87 7.20
N GLU A 72 -0.48 -8.11 7.78
CA GLU A 72 -1.77 -7.77 7.18
C GLU A 72 -2.00 -6.25 7.06
N HIS A 73 -1.35 -5.48 7.92
CA HIS A 73 -1.35 -4.02 7.85
C HIS A 73 -0.40 -3.48 6.78
N PHE A 74 0.37 -4.36 6.13
CA PHE A 74 1.53 -4.00 5.31
C PHE A 74 1.37 -4.11 3.81
N ILE A 75 0.13 -4.15 3.29
CA ILE A 75 -0.06 -3.94 1.85
C ILE A 75 0.08 -2.45 1.53
N PHE A 76 1.32 -1.98 1.48
CA PHE A 76 1.68 -0.62 1.11
C PHE A 76 1.89 -0.47 -0.39
N TYR A 77 1.24 0.55 -0.95
CA TYR A 77 1.64 1.21 -2.18
C TYR A 77 1.69 2.71 -1.92
N SER A 78 2.76 3.18 -1.27
CA SER A 78 3.02 4.61 -1.12
C SER A 78 4.08 5.03 -2.15
N GLY A 79 3.63 5.57 -3.27
CA GLY A 79 4.49 6.49 -4.01
C GLY A 79 4.17 7.94 -3.63
N PRO A 80 4.92 8.91 -4.14
CA PRO A 80 4.80 10.30 -3.71
C PRO A 80 3.37 10.81 -3.94
N ALA A 81 2.70 11.21 -2.86
CA ALA A 81 1.50 12.03 -2.93
C ALA A 81 1.93 13.45 -3.30
N TYR A 82 1.66 13.82 -4.55
CA TYR A 82 1.70 15.20 -5.02
C TYR A 82 0.30 15.81 -4.98
#